data_AF-A0A4Y9F3T6-F1
#
_entry.id   AF-A0A4Y9F3T6-F1
#
_cell.length_a   1.000
_cell.length_b   1.000
_cell.length_c   1.000
_cell.angle_alpha   90.00
_cell.angle_beta   90.00
_cell.angle_gamma   90.00
#
_symmetry.space_group_name_H-M   'P 1'
#
loop_
_entity.id
_entity.type
_entity.pdbx_description
1 polymer ?
#
loop_
_entity_poly.entity_id
_entity_poly.type
_entity_poly.pdbx_seq_one_letter_code
_entity_poly.pdbx_strand_id
1 'polypeptide(L)'
;MIRKIAIGALIGFAIGCTMELLLSAFAGNSYIPGVTSYLNQFDNQNIAVLIQRLIYSGLGTIQYCAAAGLYKRESWPLPLTSLVHALIVLTSVLLAGAYLHWFPLTLSAFAGFLLQALVIYALVWVVSFGIAVSETRKVNAALGKANA
;
A
#
# COMPACT_ATOMS: atom_id res chain seq x y z
N MET A 1 19.41 5.88 -0.25
CA MET A 1 18.43 5.24 0.67
C MET A 1 17.35 6.22 1.10
N ILE A 2 17.71 7.36 1.69
CA ILE A 2 16.79 8.39 2.24
C ILE A 2 15.71 8.82 1.24
N ARG A 3 16.07 9.09 -0.03
CA ARG A 3 15.09 9.48 -1.07
C ARG A 3 13.97 8.45 -1.25
N LYS A 4 14.28 7.15 -1.25
CA LYS A 4 13.27 6.10 -1.41
C LYS A 4 12.32 6.05 -0.22
N ILE A 5 12.87 6.24 0.99
CA ILE A 5 12.08 6.30 2.23
C ILE A 5 11.13 7.50 2.16
N ALA A 6 11.62 8.69 1.83
CA ALA A 6 10.80 9.89 1.73
C ALA A 6 9.69 9.76 0.68
N ILE A 7 10.00 9.23 -0.51
CA ILE A 7 8.99 9.01 -1.57
C ILE A 7 7.93 8.02 -1.09
N GLY A 8 8.34 6.87 -0.55
CA GLY A 8 7.40 5.88 -0.04
C GLY A 8 6.52 6.43 1.07
N ALA A 9 7.10 7.16 2.02
CA ALA A 9 6.38 7.82 3.11
C ALA A 9 5.30 8.79 2.60
N LEU A 10 5.66 9.67 1.67
CA LEU A 10 4.72 10.64 1.12
C LEU A 10 3.59 9.98 0.32
N ILE A 11 3.91 8.93 -0.46
CA ILE A 11 2.88 8.15 -1.19
C ILE A 11 1.93 7.50 -0.19
N GLY A 12 2.45 6.82 0.83
CA GLY A 12 1.64 6.15 1.84
C GLY A 12 0.75 7.13 2.61
N PHE A 13 1.33 8.25 3.05
CA PHE A 13 0.59 9.35 3.68
C PHE A 13 -0.53 9.86 2.79
N ALA A 14 -0.23 10.20 1.54
CA ALA A 14 -1.21 10.76 0.60
C ALA A 14 -2.37 9.80 0.33
N ILE A 15 -2.06 8.53 0.04
CA ILE A 15 -3.09 7.49 -0.20
C ILE A 15 -3.94 7.29 1.06
N GLY A 16 -3.30 7.13 2.22
CA GLY A 16 -4.02 6.88 3.48
C GLY A 16 -4.95 8.04 3.86
N CYS A 17 -4.48 9.29 3.77
CA CYS A 17 -5.31 10.47 4.00
C CYS A 17 -6.48 10.57 3.01
N THR A 18 -6.22 10.28 1.73
CA THR A 18 -7.25 10.32 0.69
C THR A 18 -8.32 9.26 0.92
N MET A 19 -7.93 8.01 1.19
CA MET A 19 -8.85 6.91 1.44
C MET A 19 -9.69 7.15 2.70
N GLU A 20 -9.08 7.65 3.77
CA GLU A 20 -9.80 8.00 4.99
C GLU A 20 -10.85 9.09 4.74
N LEU A 21 -10.50 10.16 4.02
CA LEU A 21 -11.45 11.21 3.68
C LEU A 21 -12.62 10.67 2.84
N LEU A 22 -12.33 9.79 1.87
CA LEU A 22 -13.37 9.13 1.07
C LEU A 22 -14.30 8.29 1.94
N LEU A 23 -13.74 7.43 2.80
CA LEU A 23 -14.52 6.58 3.71
C LEU A 23 -15.37 7.42 4.67
N SER A 24 -14.81 8.52 5.19
CA SER A 24 -15.55 9.45 6.03
C SER A 24 -16.71 10.12 5.28
N ALA A 25 -16.50 10.52 4.02
CA ALA A 25 -17.54 11.13 3.20
C ALA A 25 -18.67 10.15 2.87
N PHE A 26 -18.37 8.85 2.74
CA PHE A 26 -19.39 7.80 2.58
C PHE A 26 -20.13 7.48 3.89
N ALA A 27 -19.49 7.68 5.04
CA ALA A 27 -20.10 7.39 6.34
C ALA A 27 -21.08 8.47 6.81
N GLY A 28 -20.94 9.72 6.35
CA GLY A 28 -21.87 10.80 6.67
C GLY A 28 -21.34 12.20 6.37
N ASN A 29 -22.02 13.21 6.90
CA ASN A 29 -21.75 14.63 6.61
C ASN A 29 -20.63 15.26 7.47
N SER A 30 -20.07 14.51 8.43
CA SER A 30 -19.02 14.99 9.33
C SER A 30 -17.73 14.21 9.11
N TYR A 31 -16.61 14.91 9.14
CA TYR A 31 -15.31 14.28 9.00
C TYR A 31 -14.96 13.47 10.25
N ILE A 32 -14.68 12.18 10.07
CA ILE A 32 -14.21 11.25 11.09
C ILE A 32 -12.83 10.75 10.63
N PRO A 33 -11.75 11.09 11.35
CA PRO A 33 -10.39 10.88 10.87
C PRO A 33 -9.89 9.43 11.06
N GLY A 34 -10.78 8.44 11.15
CA GLY A 34 -10.42 7.05 11.41
C GLY A 34 -11.52 6.24 12.08
N VAL A 35 -11.22 5.00 12.46
CA VAL A 35 -12.17 4.14 13.16
C VAL A 35 -12.36 4.62 14.59
N THR A 36 -13.60 4.83 15.02
CA THR A 36 -13.93 5.38 16.35
C THR A 36 -13.33 4.54 17.50
N SER A 37 -13.31 3.22 17.38
CA SER A 37 -12.72 2.34 18.41
C SER A 37 -11.20 2.46 18.51
N TYR A 38 -10.51 2.92 17.47
CA TYR A 38 -9.10 3.29 17.52
C TYR A 38 -8.92 4.68 18.15
N LEU A 39 -9.68 5.67 17.67
CA LEU A 39 -9.60 7.05 18.15
C LEU A 39 -9.86 7.15 19.66
N ASN A 40 -10.82 6.38 20.17
CA ASN A 40 -11.20 6.36 21.59
C ASN A 40 -10.17 5.70 22.51
N GLN A 41 -9.05 5.15 22.00
CA GLN A 41 -7.95 4.66 22.83
C GLN A 41 -7.07 5.80 23.37
N PHE A 42 -7.26 7.03 22.87
CA PHE A 42 -6.43 8.17 23.21
C PHE A 42 -7.30 9.28 23.80
N ASP A 43 -6.84 9.89 24.90
CA ASP A 43 -7.49 11.08 25.47
C ASP A 43 -7.43 12.29 24.52
N ASN A 44 -6.43 12.32 23.63
CA ASN A 44 -6.23 13.38 22.64
C ASN A 44 -6.30 12.81 21.22
N GLN A 45 -7.38 13.14 20.52
CA GLN A 45 -7.62 12.70 19.15
C GLN A 45 -6.52 13.14 18.17
N ASN A 46 -5.89 14.31 18.37
CA ASN A 46 -4.80 14.75 17.50
C ASN A 46 -3.59 13.82 17.58
N ILE A 47 -3.33 13.22 18.75
CA ILE A 47 -2.25 12.23 18.93
C ILE A 47 -2.61 10.94 18.19
N ALA A 48 -3.85 10.46 18.31
CA ALA A 48 -4.32 9.29 17.57
C ALA A 48 -4.15 9.48 16.05
N VAL A 49 -4.61 10.61 15.53
CA VAL A 49 -4.49 10.93 14.10
C VAL A 49 -3.02 11.04 13.67
N LEU A 50 -2.17 11.68 14.47
CA LEU A 50 -0.73 11.76 14.18
C LEU A 50 -0.11 10.36 14.06
N ILE A 51 -0.38 9.46 15.01
CA ILE A 51 0.13 8.07 14.97
C ILE A 51 -0.38 7.36 13.72
N GLN A 52 -1.66 7.50 13.39
CA GLN A 52 -2.23 6.94 12.17
C GLN A 52 -1.53 7.46 10.90
N ARG A 53 -1.22 8.76 10.81
CA ARG A 53 -0.45 9.32 9.68
C ARG A 53 0.96 8.76 9.57
N LEU A 54 1.62 8.53 10.70
CA LEU A 54 2.93 7.90 10.74
C LEU A 54 2.86 6.45 10.28
N ILE A 55 1.79 5.71 10.63
CA ILE A 55 1.55 4.36 10.15
C ILE A 55 1.33 4.34 8.63
N TYR A 56 0.54 5.27 8.09
CA TYR A 56 0.35 5.39 6.63
C TYR A 56 1.66 5.64 5.90
N SER A 57 2.48 6.53 6.45
CA SER A 57 3.83 6.81 5.93
C SER A 57 4.74 5.58 6.02
N GLY A 58 4.65 4.83 7.14
CA GLY A 58 5.38 3.58 7.34
C GLY A 58 5.00 2.51 6.32
N LEU A 59 3.70 2.31 6.08
CA LEU A 59 3.19 1.40 5.06
C LEU A 59 3.76 1.73 3.68
N GLY A 60 3.61 2.99 3.24
CA GLY A 60 4.13 3.41 1.94
C GLY A 60 5.65 3.24 1.83
N THR A 61 6.40 3.53 2.91
CA THR A 61 7.85 3.32 2.97
C THR A 61 8.23 1.85 2.78
N ILE A 62 7.61 0.95 3.54
CA ILE A 62 7.89 -0.49 3.51
C ILE A 62 7.61 -1.03 2.10
N GLN A 63 6.43 -0.73 1.56
CA GLN A 63 5.99 -1.25 0.27
C GLN A 63 6.83 -0.70 -0.88
N TYR A 64 7.11 0.60 -0.89
CA TYR A 64 7.93 1.22 -1.93
C TYR A 64 9.38 0.73 -1.89
N CYS A 65 9.98 0.63 -0.69
CA CYS A 65 11.34 0.10 -0.55
C CYS A 65 11.43 -1.37 -0.96
N ALA A 66 10.43 -2.19 -0.59
CA ALA A 66 10.35 -3.58 -1.00
C ALA A 66 10.28 -3.70 -2.53
N ALA A 67 9.38 -2.97 -3.19
CA ALA A 67 9.29 -2.94 -4.64
C ALA A 67 10.61 -2.51 -5.30
N ALA A 68 11.20 -1.41 -4.83
CA ALA A 68 12.42 -0.83 -5.38
C ALA A 68 13.70 -1.65 -5.09
N GLY A 69 13.63 -2.66 -4.23
CA GLY A 69 14.70 -3.61 -3.94
C GLY A 69 14.48 -4.94 -4.67
N LEU A 70 13.31 -5.54 -4.50
CA LEU A 70 12.98 -6.87 -5.02
C LEU A 70 12.94 -6.89 -6.56
N TYR A 71 12.29 -5.92 -7.20
CA TYR A 71 12.17 -5.90 -8.66
C TYR A 71 13.45 -5.45 -9.39
N LYS A 72 14.50 -5.03 -8.65
CA LYS A 72 15.85 -4.83 -9.20
C LYS A 72 16.68 -6.11 -9.23
N ARG A 73 16.23 -7.16 -8.57
CA ARG A 73 16.96 -8.41 -8.45
C ARG A 73 16.66 -9.30 -9.66
N GLU A 74 17.57 -9.28 -10.64
CA GLU A 74 17.44 -10.08 -11.86
C GLU A 74 17.60 -11.59 -11.62
N SER A 75 18.20 -11.99 -10.49
CA SER A 75 18.43 -13.41 -10.18
C SER A 75 17.15 -14.18 -9.84
N TRP A 76 16.04 -13.50 -9.54
CA TRP A 76 14.80 -14.15 -9.13
C TRP A 76 13.77 -14.10 -10.25
N PRO A 77 13.04 -15.21 -10.49
CA PRO A 77 11.97 -15.21 -11.46
C PRO A 77 10.83 -14.30 -10.98
N LEU A 78 10.17 -13.63 -11.91
CA LEU A 78 9.11 -12.65 -11.63
C LEU A 78 8.00 -13.16 -10.68
N PRO A 79 7.51 -14.42 -10.79
CA PRO A 79 6.50 -14.93 -9.86
C PRO A 79 7.01 -14.98 -8.40
N LEU A 80 8.26 -15.40 -8.19
CA LEU A 80 8.85 -15.46 -6.84
C LEU A 80 9.01 -14.05 -6.26
N THR A 81 9.54 -13.12 -7.05
CA THR A 81 9.68 -11.71 -6.66
C THR A 81 8.32 -11.10 -6.28
N SER A 82 7.28 -11.39 -7.08
CA SER A 82 5.92 -10.88 -6.85
C SER A 82 5.26 -11.51 -5.64
N LEU A 83 5.51 -12.79 -5.36
CA LEU A 83 5.01 -13.49 -4.17
C LEU A 83 5.65 -12.91 -2.90
N VAL A 84 6.97 -12.75 -2.88
CA VAL A 84 7.68 -12.18 -1.71
C VAL A 84 7.23 -10.73 -1.47
N HIS A 85 7.07 -9.95 -2.55
CA HIS A 85 6.53 -8.60 -2.44
C HIS A 85 5.10 -8.59 -1.89
N ALA A 86 4.23 -9.50 -2.36
CA ALA A 86 2.87 -9.64 -1.85
C ALA A 86 2.85 -9.94 -0.36
N LEU A 87 3.70 -10.88 0.11
CA LEU A 87 3.79 -11.24 1.52
C LEU A 87 4.18 -10.03 2.40
N ILE A 88 5.13 -9.20 1.94
CA ILE A 88 5.53 -7.99 2.66
C ILE A 88 4.37 -7.00 2.72
N VAL A 89 3.71 -6.74 1.58
CA VAL A 89 2.58 -5.81 1.51
C VAL A 89 1.44 -6.28 2.41
N LEU A 90 1.00 -7.53 2.26
CA LEU A 90 -0.10 -8.10 3.03
C LEU A 90 0.20 -8.08 4.53
N THR A 91 1.39 -8.53 4.94
CA THR A 91 1.77 -8.53 6.36
C THR A 91 1.77 -7.12 6.93
N SER A 92 2.34 -6.14 6.22
CA SER A 92 2.36 -4.75 6.69
C SER A 92 0.96 -4.15 6.84
N VAL A 93 0.07 -4.40 5.87
CA VAL A 93 -1.31 -3.91 5.85
C VAL A 93 -2.15 -4.59 6.93
N LEU A 94 -1.96 -5.90 7.16
CA LEU A 94 -2.66 -6.63 8.23
C LEU A 94 -2.26 -6.12 9.61
N LEU A 95 -0.96 -5.90 9.86
CA LEU A 95 -0.48 -5.37 11.13
C LEU A 95 -1.00 -3.96 11.38
N ALA A 96 -0.94 -3.09 10.37
CA ALA A 96 -1.49 -1.74 10.46
C ALA A 96 -3.01 -1.76 10.66
N GLY A 97 -3.74 -2.59 9.91
CA GLY A 97 -5.19 -2.69 10.02
C GLY A 97 -5.65 -3.25 11.37
N ALA A 98 -4.92 -4.22 11.92
CA ALA A 98 -5.17 -4.73 13.27
C ALA A 98 -4.96 -3.63 14.32
N TYR A 99 -3.86 -2.87 14.23
CA TYR A 99 -3.57 -1.77 15.17
C TYR A 99 -4.57 -0.60 15.05
N LEU A 100 -4.93 -0.22 13.82
CA LEU A 100 -5.88 0.86 13.52
C LEU A 100 -7.35 0.42 13.57
N HIS A 101 -7.61 -0.81 13.98
CA HIS A 101 -8.95 -1.39 14.15
C HIS A 101 -9.81 -1.36 12.87
N TRP A 102 -9.19 -1.51 11.69
CA TRP A 102 -9.91 -1.57 10.41
C TRP A 102 -10.86 -2.75 10.29
N PHE A 103 -10.60 -3.82 11.04
CA PHE A 103 -11.45 -4.99 11.14
C PHE A 103 -11.44 -5.52 12.58
N PRO A 104 -12.54 -6.12 13.07
CA PRO A 104 -12.56 -6.84 14.34
C PRO A 104 -11.57 -8.01 14.35
N LEU A 105 -10.94 -8.30 15.49
CA LEU A 105 -10.02 -9.45 15.65
C LEU A 105 -10.77 -10.80 15.79
N THR A 106 -11.71 -11.04 14.89
CA THR A 106 -12.40 -12.33 14.72
C THR A 106 -11.90 -13.02 13.46
N LEU A 107 -11.95 -14.35 13.42
CA LEU A 107 -11.44 -15.12 12.29
C LEU A 107 -12.16 -14.76 10.97
N SER A 108 -13.47 -14.54 11.02
CA SER A 108 -14.27 -14.19 9.84
C SER A 108 -13.93 -12.80 9.30
N ALA A 109 -13.80 -11.80 10.17
CA ALA A 109 -13.44 -10.45 9.76
C ALA A 109 -12.01 -10.38 9.24
N PHE A 110 -11.06 -11.07 9.89
CA PHE A 110 -9.69 -11.20 9.42
C PHE A 110 -9.63 -11.84 8.02
N ALA A 111 -10.33 -12.95 7.81
CA ALA A 111 -10.36 -13.62 6.51
C ALA A 111 -10.97 -12.73 5.41
N GLY A 112 -12.06 -12.01 5.74
CA GLY A 112 -12.68 -11.05 4.82
C GLY A 112 -11.74 -9.90 4.44
N PHE A 113 -11.06 -9.32 5.42
CA PHE A 113 -10.09 -8.25 5.19
C PHE A 113 -8.87 -8.73 4.40
N LEU A 114 -8.34 -9.92 4.72
CA LEU A 114 -7.25 -10.54 3.96
C LEU A 114 -7.62 -10.77 2.50
N LEU A 115 -8.83 -11.26 2.23
CA LEU A 115 -9.33 -11.46 0.87
C LEU A 115 -9.42 -10.13 0.11
N GLN A 116 -9.94 -9.07 0.74
CA GLN A 116 -9.99 -7.73 0.13
C GLN A 116 -8.58 -7.21 -0.19
N ALA A 117 -7.63 -7.34 0.74
CA ALA A 117 -6.25 -6.93 0.54
C ALA A 117 -5.58 -7.70 -0.61
N LEU A 118 -5.84 -9.01 -0.73
CA LEU A 118 -5.36 -9.84 -1.82
C LEU A 118 -5.91 -9.39 -3.18
N VAL A 119 -7.21 -9.11 -3.26
CA VAL A 119 -7.85 -8.63 -4.50
C VAL A 119 -7.27 -7.28 -4.92
N ILE A 120 -7.15 -6.33 -3.99
CA ILE A 120 -6.58 -5.01 -4.28
C ILE A 120 -5.12 -5.15 -4.75
N TYR A 121 -4.32 -5.97 -4.07
CA TYR A 121 -2.94 -6.21 -4.46
C TYR A 121 -2.85 -6.80 -5.88
N ALA A 122 -3.67 -7.80 -6.19
CA ALA A 122 -3.69 -8.42 -7.51
C ALA A 122 -4.04 -7.41 -8.61
N LEU A 123 -5.04 -6.54 -8.38
CA LEU A 123 -5.42 -5.48 -9.31
C LEU A 123 -4.28 -4.49 -9.56
N VAL A 124 -3.66 -3.98 -8.50
CA VAL A 124 -2.53 -3.04 -8.59
C VAL A 124 -1.36 -3.69 -9.31
N TRP A 125 -1.07 -4.96 -9.01
CA TRP A 125 0.00 -5.72 -9.65
C TRP A 125 -0.25 -5.91 -11.15
N VAL A 126 -1.46 -6.30 -11.57
CA VAL A 126 -1.82 -6.48 -12.98
C VAL A 126 -1.66 -5.17 -13.75
N VAL A 127 -2.16 -4.06 -13.22
CA VAL A 127 -2.03 -2.73 -13.84
C VAL A 127 -0.56 -2.33 -13.96
N SER A 128 0.22 -2.49 -12.87
CA SER A 128 1.64 -2.14 -12.84
C SER A 128 2.45 -2.99 -13.82
N PHE A 129 2.14 -4.28 -13.92
CA PHE A 129 2.76 -5.19 -14.86
C PHE A 129 2.45 -4.80 -16.31
N GLY A 130 1.18 -4.48 -16.62
CA GLY A 130 0.78 -4.02 -17.94
C GLY A 130 1.51 -2.74 -18.38
N ILE A 131 1.66 -1.78 -17.47
CA ILE A 131 2.44 -0.56 -17.71
C ILE A 131 3.90 -0.92 -18.01
N ALA A 132 4.53 -1.76 -17.18
CA ALA A 132 5.92 -2.18 -17.37
C ALA A 132 6.15 -2.85 -18.74
N VAL A 133 5.25 -3.75 -19.15
CA VAL A 133 5.30 -4.40 -20.46
C VAL A 133 5.17 -3.38 -21.60
N SER A 134 4.26 -2.39 -21.45
CA SER A 134 4.10 -1.32 -22.44
C SER A 134 5.38 -0.50 -22.62
N GLU A 135 6.02 -0.10 -21.51
CA GLU A 135 7.26 0.68 -21.54
C GLU A 135 8.41 -0.11 -22.15
N THR A 136 8.57 -1.40 -21.81
CA THR A 136 9.60 -2.25 -22.44
C THR A 136 9.41 -2.37 -23.95
N ARG A 137 8.16 -2.51 -24.42
CA ARG A 137 7.86 -2.54 -25.87
C ARG A 137 8.22 -1.24 -26.56
N LYS A 138 7.93 -0.08 -25.95
CA LYS A 138 8.30 1.24 -26.49
C LYS A 138 9.81 1.39 -26.63
N VAL A 139 10.57 0.99 -25.60
CA VAL A 139 12.04 1.03 -25.62
C VAL A 139 12.61 0.11 -26.71
N ASN A 140 12.13 -1.13 -26.80
CA ASN A 140 12.58 -2.08 -27.83
C ASN A 140 12.28 -1.60 -29.25
N ALA A 141 11.11 -0.99 -29.47
CA ALA A 141 10.75 -0.42 -30.77
C ALA A 141 11.64 0.77 -31.15
N ALA A 142 12.00 1.63 -30.19
CA ALA A 142 12.91 2.75 -30.41
C ALA A 142 14.32 2.28 -30.76
N LEU A 143 14.84 1.28 -30.05
CA LEU A 143 16.14 0.68 -30.33
C LEU A 143 16.17 -0.06 -31.68
N GLY A 144 15.08 -0.76 -32.03
CA GLY A 144 14.94 -1.42 -33.34
C GLY A 144 14.94 -0.44 -34.52
N LYS A 145 14.40 0.78 -34.34
CA LYS A 145 14.46 1.85 -35.34
C LYS A 145 15.82 2.55 -35.42
N ALA A 146 16.61 2.56 -34.35
CA ALA A 146 17.93 3.19 -34.34
C ALA A 146 19.01 2.32 -35.01
N ASN A 147 18.78 1.01 -35.13
CA ASN A 147 19.68 0.03 -35.74
C ASN A 147 19.31 -0.35 -37.19
N ALA A 148 18.29 0.31 -37.78
CA ALA A 148 17.80 0.09 -39.14
C ALA A 148 18.06 1.32 -40.01
#